data_AF-A0A5Q4T0F8-F1
#
_entry.id   AF-A0A5Q4T0F8-F1
#
_cell.length_a   1.000
_cell.length_b   1.000
_cell.length_c   1.000
_cell.angle_alpha   90.00
_cell.angle_beta   90.00
_cell.angle_gamma   90.00
#
_symmetry.space_group_name_H-M   'P 1'
#
loop_
_entity.id
_entity.type
_entity.pdbx_description
1 polymer ?
#
loop_
_entity_poly.entity_id
_entity_poly.type
_entity_poly.pdbx_seq_one_letter_code
_entity_poly.pdbx_strand_id
1 'polypeptide(L)'
;RAAPAPHLPQQSVARLSYAPLQEKTGAPALRMTWVAVKLDPELCPEAVQARGGGLEGAQRCLVRIADHVASRITGAGFQAVVLDQEELNSTVATAACASPRAASRAGRPDTAPQRRTAETSRVWRCDDRWHTSYAVGRWPELGRGAVPLPKLVSLLTAVPAYATTISLTVRRGTRQGTMDIGGHVRITGGSDTELIGVRRALEQAARGAKVGLLRLDREQLPGVLATMPLGGAR
;
A
#
# COMPACT_ATOMS: atom_id res chain seq x y z
N ARG A 1 2.87 -18.44 -4.34
CA ARG A 1 3.90 -18.81 -3.34
C ARG A 1 4.87 -17.64 -3.23
N ALA A 2 5.05 -17.04 -2.05
CA ALA A 2 6.03 -15.98 -1.85
C ALA A 2 7.44 -16.55 -2.05
N ALA A 3 8.33 -15.80 -2.73
CA ALA A 3 9.73 -16.19 -2.84
C ALA A 3 10.35 -16.30 -1.43
N PRO A 4 11.27 -17.25 -1.19
CA PRO A 4 11.76 -17.59 0.16
C PRO A 4 12.61 -16.51 0.85
N ALA A 5 12.77 -15.32 0.28
CA ALA A 5 13.85 -14.40 0.61
C ALA A 5 13.59 -13.26 1.65
N PRO A 6 12.37 -12.78 1.97
CA PRO A 6 12.26 -11.51 2.72
C PRO A 6 12.81 -11.56 4.15
N HIS A 7 12.90 -12.75 4.74
CA HIS A 7 13.33 -12.98 6.12
C HIS A 7 14.75 -13.55 6.23
N LEU A 8 15.44 -13.73 5.09
CA LEU A 8 16.78 -14.32 5.08
C LEU A 8 17.86 -13.27 5.36
N PRO A 9 18.91 -13.61 6.11
CA PRO A 9 20.08 -12.75 6.30
C PRO A 9 20.65 -12.29 4.95
N GLN A 10 21.26 -11.10 4.93
CA GLN A 10 21.84 -10.53 3.70
C GLN A 10 22.82 -11.49 3.00
N GLN A 11 23.57 -12.26 3.78
CA GLN A 11 24.58 -13.23 3.32
C GLN A 11 23.99 -14.61 2.94
N SER A 12 22.67 -14.78 2.97
CA SER A 12 22.05 -16.06 2.63
C SER A 12 22.27 -16.39 1.16
N VAL A 13 22.69 -17.63 0.89
CA VAL A 13 22.88 -18.17 -0.47
C VAL A 13 21.66 -17.90 -1.35
N ALA A 14 20.44 -18.10 -0.84
CA ALA A 14 19.23 -17.84 -1.61
C ALA A 14 19.08 -16.36 -1.99
N ARG A 15 19.38 -15.42 -1.09
CA ARG A 15 19.31 -13.98 -1.40
C ARG A 15 20.37 -13.59 -2.43
N LEU A 16 21.58 -14.10 -2.29
CA LEU A 16 22.68 -13.88 -3.23
C LEU A 16 22.39 -14.48 -4.62
N SER A 17 21.75 -15.65 -4.69
CA SER A 17 21.37 -16.28 -5.96
C SER A 17 20.29 -15.52 -6.73
N TYR A 18 19.37 -14.84 -6.04
CA TYR A 18 18.30 -14.07 -6.69
C TYR A 18 18.68 -12.60 -6.99
N ALA A 19 19.73 -12.05 -6.36
CA ALA A 19 20.15 -10.68 -6.58
C ALA A 19 20.47 -10.35 -8.06
N PRO A 20 21.21 -11.18 -8.82
CA PRO A 20 21.47 -10.92 -10.23
C PRO A 20 20.20 -10.91 -11.10
N LEU A 21 19.18 -11.70 -10.73
CA LEU A 21 17.89 -11.70 -11.43
C LEU A 21 17.11 -10.41 -11.15
N GLN A 22 17.14 -9.94 -9.91
CA GLN A 22 16.54 -8.65 -9.53
C GLN A 22 17.24 -7.49 -10.24
N GLU A 23 18.57 -7.50 -10.32
CA GLU A 23 19.36 -6.47 -11.04
C GLU A 23 19.02 -6.43 -12.53
N LYS A 24 18.82 -7.59 -13.16
CA LYS A 24 18.47 -7.69 -14.58
C LYS A 24 17.04 -7.26 -14.89
N THR A 25 16.09 -7.63 -14.03
CA THR A 25 14.65 -7.51 -14.34
C THR A 25 13.97 -6.33 -13.64
N GLY A 26 14.51 -5.88 -12.50
CA GLY A 26 13.85 -4.92 -11.61
C GLY A 26 12.49 -5.40 -11.08
N ALA A 27 12.12 -6.65 -11.34
CA ALA A 27 10.79 -7.15 -11.05
C ALA A 27 10.69 -7.57 -9.56
N PRO A 28 9.64 -7.15 -8.84
CA PRO A 28 9.42 -7.61 -7.48
C PRO A 28 9.12 -9.12 -7.50
N ALA A 29 9.60 -9.84 -6.48
CA ALA A 29 9.33 -11.27 -6.35
C ALA A 29 7.85 -11.61 -6.15
N LEU A 30 7.06 -10.66 -5.64
CA LEU A 30 5.62 -10.74 -5.50
C LEU A 30 5.03 -9.34 -5.70
N ARG A 31 3.97 -9.25 -6.52
CA ARG A 31 3.17 -8.04 -6.67
C ARG A 31 1.73 -8.35 -6.28
N MET A 32 1.21 -7.61 -5.31
CA MET A 32 -0.18 -7.64 -4.89
C MET A 32 -0.82 -6.30 -5.20
N THR A 33 -2.08 -6.31 -5.61
CA THR A 33 -2.86 -5.12 -5.92
C THR A 33 -4.16 -5.19 -5.13
N TRP A 34 -4.42 -4.17 -4.32
CA TRP A 34 -5.68 -4.01 -3.61
C TRP A 34 -6.41 -2.79 -4.15
N VAL A 35 -7.73 -2.90 -4.28
CA VAL A 35 -8.61 -1.80 -4.64
C VAL A 35 -9.56 -1.61 -3.47
N ALA A 36 -9.45 -0.46 -2.79
CA ALA A 36 -10.31 -0.12 -1.67
C ALA A 36 -11.29 0.98 -2.10
N VAL A 37 -12.55 0.81 -1.71
CA VAL A 37 -13.61 1.80 -1.91
C VAL A 37 -14.04 2.35 -0.56
N LYS A 38 -14.21 3.67 -0.48
CA LYS A 38 -14.72 4.36 0.70
C LYS A 38 -15.98 5.11 0.31
N LEU A 39 -17.02 4.98 1.12
CA LEU A 39 -18.31 5.66 0.93
C LEU A 39 -18.48 6.71 2.03
N ASP A 40 -18.85 7.92 1.62
CA ASP A 40 -19.41 8.93 2.52
C ASP A 40 -20.94 8.91 2.36
N PRO A 41 -21.69 8.42 3.37
CA PRO A 41 -23.15 8.28 3.26
C PRO A 41 -23.87 9.63 3.17
N GLU A 42 -23.27 10.71 3.69
CA GLU A 42 -23.87 12.05 3.65
C GLU A 42 -23.91 12.64 2.25
N LEU A 43 -23.03 12.17 1.36
CA LEU A 43 -23.01 12.58 -0.05
C LEU A 43 -24.02 11.81 -0.92
N CYS A 44 -24.68 10.77 -0.39
CA CYS A 44 -25.66 9.97 -1.12
C CYS A 44 -26.85 9.52 -0.25
N PRO A 45 -27.55 10.44 0.45
CA PRO A 45 -28.56 10.09 1.43
C PRO A 45 -29.75 9.33 0.80
N GLU A 46 -30.15 9.70 -0.42
CA GLU A 46 -31.23 9.01 -1.15
C GLU A 46 -30.89 7.54 -1.43
N ALA A 47 -29.65 7.26 -1.81
CA ALA A 47 -29.20 5.90 -2.09
C ALA A 47 -29.14 5.05 -0.81
N VAL A 48 -28.75 5.66 0.32
CA VAL A 48 -28.74 5.02 1.64
C VAL A 48 -30.17 4.73 2.09
N GLN A 49 -31.08 5.71 1.94
CA GLN A 49 -32.47 5.57 2.34
C GLN A 49 -33.19 4.48 1.53
N ALA A 50 -32.97 4.41 0.22
CA ALA A 50 -33.51 3.36 -0.65
C ALA A 50 -33.06 1.94 -0.25
N ARG A 51 -32.02 1.81 0.59
CA ARG A 51 -31.48 0.53 1.08
C ARG A 51 -31.77 0.25 2.55
N GLY A 52 -32.72 0.98 3.15
CA GLY A 52 -33.15 0.80 4.54
C GLY A 52 -32.69 1.90 5.49
N GLY A 53 -31.95 2.90 5.00
CA GLY A 53 -31.52 4.03 5.81
C GLY A 53 -30.43 3.67 6.84
N GLY A 54 -29.97 4.70 7.56
CA GLY A 54 -29.00 4.55 8.65
C GLY A 54 -27.70 3.82 8.25
N LEU A 55 -27.11 3.14 9.23
CA LEU A 55 -25.84 2.43 9.06
C LEU A 55 -25.96 1.22 8.11
N GLU A 56 -27.04 0.44 8.23
CA GLU A 56 -27.25 -0.73 7.38
C GLU A 56 -27.41 -0.35 5.90
N GLY A 57 -28.17 0.72 5.62
CA GLY A 57 -28.31 1.24 4.27
C GLY A 57 -26.96 1.68 3.68
N ALA A 58 -26.10 2.32 4.49
CA ALA A 58 -24.75 2.72 4.09
C ALA A 58 -23.85 1.50 3.82
N GLN A 59 -23.90 0.47 4.67
CA GLN A 59 -23.17 -0.78 4.45
C GLN A 59 -23.63 -1.49 3.17
N ARG A 60 -24.94 -1.59 2.91
CA ARG A 60 -25.49 -2.16 1.67
C ARG A 60 -25.09 -1.34 0.44
N CYS A 61 -25.03 -0.01 0.54
CA CYS A 61 -24.47 0.84 -0.51
C CYS A 61 -23.01 0.48 -0.80
N LEU A 62 -22.18 0.36 0.24
CA LEU A 62 -20.75 0.07 0.10
C LEU A 62 -20.50 -1.31 -0.53
N VAL A 63 -21.21 -2.35 -0.08
CA VAL A 63 -21.15 -3.69 -0.68
C VAL A 63 -21.50 -3.62 -2.17
N ARG A 64 -22.57 -2.91 -2.52
CA ARG A 64 -22.98 -2.76 -3.92
C ARG A 64 -21.92 -2.07 -4.78
N ILE A 65 -21.23 -1.07 -4.24
CA ILE A 65 -20.12 -0.38 -4.92
C ILE A 65 -18.94 -1.34 -5.11
N ALA A 66 -18.58 -2.10 -4.07
CA ALA A 66 -17.50 -3.09 -4.14
C ALA A 66 -17.77 -4.15 -5.22
N ASP A 67 -18.99 -4.71 -5.26
CA ASP A 67 -19.42 -5.66 -6.30
C ASP A 67 -19.34 -5.06 -7.70
N HIS A 68 -19.78 -3.81 -7.86
CA HIS A 68 -19.71 -3.13 -9.15
C HIS A 68 -18.27 -2.93 -9.62
N VAL A 69 -17.38 -2.51 -8.71
CA VAL A 69 -15.95 -2.34 -9.01
C VAL A 69 -15.31 -3.68 -9.36
N ALA A 70 -15.57 -4.74 -8.58
CA ALA A 70 -15.08 -6.08 -8.88
C ALA A 70 -15.57 -6.57 -10.25
N SER A 71 -16.86 -6.41 -10.55
CA SER A 71 -17.44 -6.76 -11.85
C SER A 71 -16.78 -6.00 -13.01
N ARG A 72 -16.47 -4.71 -12.86
CA ARG A 72 -15.77 -3.91 -13.88
C ARG A 72 -14.33 -4.36 -14.08
N ILE A 73 -13.62 -4.70 -13.00
CA ILE A 73 -12.26 -5.24 -13.07
C ILE A 73 -12.26 -6.61 -13.76
N THR A 74 -13.24 -7.46 -13.45
CA THR A 74 -13.43 -8.75 -14.12
C THR A 74 -13.76 -8.59 -15.60
N GLY A 75 -14.64 -7.67 -15.95
CA GLY A 75 -14.95 -7.33 -17.34
C GLY A 75 -13.76 -6.79 -18.13
N ALA A 76 -12.75 -6.25 -17.45
CA ALA A 76 -11.47 -5.84 -18.05
C ALA A 76 -10.44 -6.98 -18.17
N GLY A 77 -10.81 -8.22 -17.82
CA GLY A 77 -9.98 -9.42 -17.97
C GLY A 77 -9.13 -9.77 -16.74
N PHE A 78 -9.31 -9.09 -15.61
CA PHE A 78 -8.62 -9.42 -14.36
C PHE A 78 -9.46 -10.35 -13.48
N GLN A 79 -8.84 -10.98 -12.50
CA GLN A 79 -9.58 -11.67 -11.43
C GLN A 79 -9.72 -10.70 -10.25
N ALA A 80 -10.96 -10.48 -9.80
CA ALA A 80 -11.27 -9.65 -8.64
C ALA A 80 -12.23 -10.39 -7.70
N VAL A 81 -11.92 -10.34 -6.41
CA VAL A 81 -12.73 -10.91 -5.33
C VAL A 81 -12.95 -9.83 -4.29
N VAL A 82 -14.18 -9.71 -3.79
CA VAL A 82 -14.48 -8.84 -2.65
C VAL A 82 -14.08 -9.58 -1.39
N LEU A 83 -13.21 -8.96 -0.59
CA LEU A 83 -12.64 -9.59 0.59
C LEU A 83 -13.66 -9.68 1.72
N ASP A 84 -13.72 -10.83 2.38
CA ASP A 84 -14.40 -10.96 3.67
C ASP A 84 -13.57 -10.35 4.82
N GLN A 85 -14.07 -10.48 6.05
CA GLN A 85 -13.40 -9.93 7.25
C GLN A 85 -12.03 -10.58 7.52
N GLU A 86 -11.90 -11.90 7.34
CA GLU A 86 -10.65 -12.62 7.59
C GLU A 86 -9.61 -12.25 6.53
N GLU A 87 -10.02 -12.22 5.27
CA GLU A 87 -9.20 -11.81 4.14
C GLU A 87 -8.76 -10.35 4.25
N LEU A 88 -9.64 -9.46 4.73
CA LEU A 88 -9.31 -8.07 5.04
C LEU A 88 -8.26 -7.97 6.15
N ASN A 89 -8.43 -8.71 7.24
CA ASN A 89 -7.47 -8.71 8.35
C ASN A 89 -6.09 -9.22 7.89
N SER A 90 -6.06 -10.31 7.12
CA SER A 90 -4.84 -10.84 6.49
C SER A 90 -4.20 -9.82 5.53
N THR A 91 -5.02 -9.12 4.77
CA THR A 91 -4.59 -8.06 3.84
C THR A 91 -3.97 -6.87 4.59
N VAL A 92 -4.58 -6.41 5.67
CA VAL A 92 -4.03 -5.32 6.51
C VAL A 92 -2.73 -5.76 7.17
N ALA A 93 -2.64 -6.98 7.70
CA ALA A 93 -1.40 -7.51 8.26
C ALA A 93 -0.28 -7.60 7.21
N THR A 94 -0.61 -8.07 6.00
CA THR A 94 0.32 -8.15 4.87
C THR A 94 0.78 -6.76 4.44
N ALA A 95 -0.14 -5.81 4.27
CA ALA A 95 0.19 -4.43 3.93
C ALA A 95 1.03 -3.77 5.02
N ALA A 96 0.76 -4.01 6.30
CA ALA A 96 1.58 -3.52 7.41
C ALA A 96 2.97 -4.19 7.48
N CYS A 97 3.22 -5.24 6.69
CA CYS A 97 4.39 -6.12 6.80
C CYS A 97 4.54 -6.70 8.22
N ALA A 98 3.42 -6.97 8.88
CA ALA A 98 3.41 -7.53 10.23
C ALA A 98 4.08 -8.92 10.22
N SER A 99 4.88 -9.19 11.25
CA SER A 99 5.61 -10.46 11.38
C SER A 99 4.64 -11.59 11.69
N PRO A 100 4.56 -12.65 10.86
CA PRO A 100 3.73 -13.81 11.15
C PRO A 100 4.12 -14.47 12.47
N ARG A 101 5.42 -14.50 12.79
CA ARG A 101 5.93 -15.06 14.05
C ARG A 101 5.45 -14.27 15.27
N ALA A 102 5.41 -12.94 15.17
CA ALA A 102 4.89 -12.10 16.25
C ALA A 102 3.37 -12.26 16.39
N ALA A 103 2.64 -12.33 15.27
CA ALA A 103 1.20 -12.56 15.27
C ALA A 103 0.83 -13.92 15.91
N SER A 104 1.52 -15.02 15.57
CA SER A 104 1.28 -16.34 16.16
C SER A 104 1.56 -16.39 17.67
N ARG A 105 2.50 -15.57 18.18
CA ARG A 105 2.77 -15.48 19.63
C ARG A 105 1.67 -14.69 20.36
N ALA A 106 1.16 -13.64 19.75
CA ALA A 106 0.13 -12.78 20.34
C ALA A 106 -1.21 -13.52 20.53
N GLY A 107 -1.51 -14.54 19.73
CA GLY A 107 -2.73 -15.34 19.86
C GLY A 107 -2.70 -16.43 20.95
N ARG A 108 -1.61 -16.54 21.72
CA ARG A 108 -1.52 -17.52 22.81
C ARG A 108 -2.16 -16.97 24.10
N PRO A 109 -2.91 -17.79 24.85
CA PRO A 109 -3.68 -17.34 26.02
C PRO A 109 -2.81 -16.71 27.12
N ASP A 110 -1.56 -17.14 27.27
CA ASP A 110 -0.65 -16.65 28.33
C ASP A 110 0.30 -15.51 27.87
N THR A 111 0.15 -15.01 26.65
CA THR A 111 1.02 -13.92 26.15
C THR A 111 0.46 -12.56 26.57
N ALA A 112 1.20 -11.83 27.40
CA ALA A 112 0.84 -10.45 27.74
C ALA A 112 0.78 -9.55 26.48
N PRO A 113 -0.19 -8.62 26.38
CA PRO A 113 -0.27 -7.69 25.26
C PRO A 113 1.01 -6.85 25.16
N GLN A 114 1.72 -6.99 24.04
CA GLN A 114 2.93 -6.20 23.76
C GLN A 114 2.66 -5.15 22.68
N ARG A 115 3.14 -3.93 22.89
CA ARG A 115 3.13 -2.89 21.86
C ARG A 115 4.00 -3.33 20.67
N ARG A 116 3.37 -3.62 19.54
CA ARG A 116 4.02 -4.07 18.30
C ARG A 116 4.49 -2.93 17.40
N THR A 117 4.03 -1.71 17.65
CA THR A 117 4.31 -0.55 16.82
C THR A 117 5.00 0.57 17.60
N ALA A 118 5.94 1.25 16.95
CA ALA A 118 6.63 2.41 17.52
C ALA A 118 6.90 3.43 16.41
N GLU A 119 6.82 4.71 16.73
CA GLU A 119 7.12 5.79 15.78
C GLU A 119 8.28 6.64 16.32
N THR A 120 9.18 6.97 15.41
CA THR A 120 10.21 7.99 15.58
C THR A 120 9.93 9.12 14.59
N SER A 121 10.71 10.19 14.62
CA SER A 121 10.55 11.30 13.68
C SER A 121 10.71 10.92 12.20
N ARG A 122 11.30 9.78 11.86
CA ARG A 122 11.59 9.40 10.45
C ARG A 122 11.13 8.01 10.06
N VAL A 123 10.76 7.18 11.04
CA VAL A 123 10.45 5.78 10.82
C VAL A 123 9.27 5.38 11.70
N TRP A 124 8.35 4.63 11.11
CA TRP A 124 7.39 3.81 11.84
C TRP A 124 7.85 2.36 11.82
N ARG A 125 7.80 1.68 12.96
CA ARG A 125 8.18 0.27 13.12
C ARG A 125 6.96 -0.58 13.38
N CYS A 126 6.87 -1.73 12.72
CA CYS A 126 5.94 -2.82 13.04
C CYS A 126 6.76 -4.09 13.24
N ASP A 127 6.75 -4.66 14.45
CA ASP A 127 7.58 -5.80 14.82
C ASP A 127 9.08 -5.57 14.44
N ASP A 128 9.64 -6.40 13.58
CA ASP A 128 11.01 -6.35 13.06
C ASP A 128 11.11 -5.65 11.69
N ARG A 129 10.21 -4.73 11.38
CA ARG A 129 10.18 -4.00 10.10
C ARG A 129 10.18 -2.48 10.31
N TRP A 130 11.04 -1.81 9.55
CA TRP A 130 11.21 -0.36 9.55
C TRP A 130 10.57 0.22 8.30
N HIS A 131 9.70 1.21 8.45
CA HIS A 131 8.95 1.83 7.37
C HIS A 131 9.26 3.32 7.30
N THR A 132 9.48 3.84 6.09
CA THR A 132 9.41 5.29 5.83
C THR A 132 8.43 5.57 4.70
N SER A 133 7.63 6.62 4.89
CA SER A 133 6.56 7.02 3.99
C SER A 133 6.84 8.37 3.34
N TYR A 134 6.32 8.51 2.13
CA TYR A 134 6.41 9.69 1.29
C TYR A 134 5.02 10.04 0.76
N ALA A 135 4.70 11.33 0.69
CA ALA A 135 3.65 11.84 -0.17
C ALA A 135 4.23 12.16 -1.56
N VAL A 136 3.41 11.99 -2.59
CA VAL A 136 3.72 12.49 -3.94
C VAL A 136 3.28 13.94 -3.99
N GLY A 137 4.24 14.87 -3.87
CA GLY A 137 4.00 16.30 -3.95
C GLY A 137 3.93 16.84 -5.37
N ARG A 138 4.48 16.11 -6.34
CA ARG A 138 4.40 16.45 -7.77
C ARG A 138 4.35 15.20 -8.62
N TRP A 139 3.33 15.11 -9.46
CA TRP A 139 3.23 14.08 -10.48
C TRP A 139 4.02 14.49 -11.73
N PRO A 140 4.66 13.55 -12.44
CA PRO A 140 5.04 13.79 -13.83
C PRO A 140 3.78 13.98 -14.68
N GLU A 141 3.95 14.40 -15.92
CA GLU A 141 2.85 14.32 -16.88
C GLU A 141 2.41 12.85 -17.01
N LEU A 142 1.12 12.62 -16.78
CA LEU A 142 0.47 11.31 -16.87
C LEU A 142 -0.55 11.36 -18.00
N GLY A 143 -0.59 10.37 -18.88
CA GLY A 143 -1.58 10.28 -19.95
C GLY A 143 -1.02 9.84 -21.29
N ARG A 144 -1.82 10.04 -22.35
CA ARG A 144 -1.44 9.71 -23.74
C ARG A 144 -0.30 10.63 -24.18
N GLY A 145 0.85 10.06 -24.53
CA GLY A 145 2.06 10.80 -24.90
C GLY A 145 2.99 11.14 -23.74
N ALA A 146 2.62 10.81 -22.50
CA ALA A 146 3.43 11.02 -21.31
C ALA A 146 3.86 9.69 -20.67
N VAL A 147 4.42 9.71 -19.46
CA VAL A 147 4.89 8.49 -18.79
C VAL A 147 3.68 7.61 -18.46
N PRO A 148 3.60 6.36 -18.96
CA PRO A 148 2.50 5.47 -18.61
C PRO A 148 2.52 5.17 -17.11
N LEU A 149 1.37 5.33 -16.44
CA LEU A 149 1.25 5.05 -15.00
C LEU A 149 1.76 3.64 -14.60
N PRO A 150 1.51 2.56 -15.36
CA PRO A 150 2.07 1.25 -15.04
C PRO A 150 3.61 1.25 -15.04
N LYS A 151 4.24 1.98 -15.97
CA LYS A 151 5.70 2.11 -16.04
C LYS A 151 6.23 2.89 -14.84
N LEU A 152 5.54 3.96 -14.43
CA LEU A 152 5.89 4.72 -13.24
C LEU A 152 5.79 3.86 -11.97
N VAL A 153 4.69 3.11 -11.81
CA VAL A 153 4.51 2.18 -10.69
C VAL A 153 5.65 1.16 -10.66
N SER A 154 5.93 0.50 -11.80
CA SER A 154 7.01 -0.49 -11.88
C SER A 154 8.36 0.10 -11.47
N LEU A 155 8.70 1.30 -11.95
CA LEU A 155 9.94 1.99 -11.61
C LEU A 155 10.04 2.30 -10.11
N LEU A 156 8.97 2.81 -9.49
CA LEU A 156 8.97 3.12 -8.07
C LEU A 156 9.01 1.86 -7.20
N THR A 157 8.45 0.75 -7.67
CA THR A 157 8.43 -0.53 -6.94
C THR A 157 9.64 -1.44 -7.22
N ALA A 158 10.53 -1.06 -8.15
CA ALA A 158 11.72 -1.85 -8.51
C ALA A 158 12.87 -1.74 -7.48
N VAL A 159 12.73 -0.86 -6.49
CA VAL A 159 13.73 -0.64 -5.43
C VAL A 159 13.91 -1.94 -4.61
N PRO A 160 15.16 -2.36 -4.29
CA PRO A 160 15.44 -3.60 -3.56
C PRO A 160 15.13 -3.48 -2.06
N ALA A 161 13.84 -3.31 -1.73
CA ALA A 161 13.29 -3.23 -0.38
C ALA A 161 12.73 -4.60 0.05
N TYR A 162 12.45 -4.75 1.36
CA TYR A 162 11.58 -5.85 1.82
C TYR A 162 10.21 -5.76 1.15
N ALA A 163 9.66 -4.54 1.11
CA ALA A 163 8.44 -4.21 0.38
C ALA A 163 8.45 -2.74 -0.02
N THR A 164 7.92 -2.45 -1.20
CA THR A 164 7.59 -1.10 -1.64
C THR A 164 6.10 -1.03 -1.94
N THR A 165 5.37 -0.20 -1.21
CA THR A 165 3.94 0.03 -1.40
C THR A 165 3.75 1.37 -2.09
N ILE A 166 3.04 1.38 -3.21
CA ILE A 166 2.50 2.61 -3.81
C ILE A 166 0.98 2.62 -3.62
N SER A 167 0.45 3.74 -3.14
CA SER A 167 -0.98 3.97 -2.96
C SER A 167 -1.40 5.16 -3.79
N LEU A 168 -2.48 4.97 -4.55
CA LEU A 168 -3.13 5.99 -5.35
C LEU A 168 -4.55 6.15 -4.84
N THR A 169 -4.89 7.37 -4.45
CA THR A 169 -6.26 7.73 -4.02
C THR A 169 -6.85 8.65 -5.06
N VAL A 170 -8.02 8.29 -5.58
CA VAL A 170 -8.79 9.11 -6.51
C VAL A 170 -10.05 9.54 -5.79
N ARG A 171 -10.28 10.84 -5.73
CA ARG A 171 -11.49 11.43 -5.13
C ARG A 171 -12.10 12.44 -6.08
N ARG A 172 -13.40 12.69 -5.94
CA ARG A 172 -14.06 13.77 -6.68
C ARG A 172 -13.39 15.10 -6.31
N GLY A 173 -13.00 15.87 -7.32
CA GLY A 173 -12.43 17.20 -7.12
C GLY A 173 -13.50 18.24 -6.78
N THR A 174 -13.04 19.42 -6.37
CA THR A 174 -13.93 20.53 -5.95
C THR A 174 -14.73 21.13 -7.11
N ARG A 175 -14.23 21.00 -8.35
CA ARG A 175 -14.94 21.46 -9.55
C ARG A 175 -15.66 20.30 -10.20
N GLN A 176 -16.81 20.58 -10.80
CA GLN A 176 -17.59 19.58 -11.52
C GLN A 176 -16.76 18.94 -12.63
N GLY A 177 -16.79 17.60 -12.70
CA GLY A 177 -16.02 16.82 -13.67
C GLY A 177 -14.53 16.66 -13.36
N THR A 178 -14.01 17.25 -12.27
CA THR A 178 -12.60 17.09 -11.87
C THR A 178 -12.42 15.96 -10.86
N MET A 179 -11.21 15.38 -10.85
CA MET A 179 -10.78 14.35 -9.91
C MET A 179 -9.46 14.76 -9.28
N ASP A 180 -9.34 14.61 -7.97
CA ASP A 180 -8.08 14.82 -7.27
C ASP A 180 -7.38 13.47 -7.08
N ILE A 181 -6.09 13.43 -7.44
CA ILE A 181 -5.25 12.25 -7.33
C ILE A 181 -4.20 12.50 -6.25
N GLY A 182 -4.31 11.78 -5.13
CA GLY A 182 -3.28 11.73 -4.09
C GLY A 182 -2.41 10.49 -4.25
N GLY A 183 -1.11 10.61 -3.98
CA GLY A 183 -0.16 9.50 -4.06
C GLY A 183 0.68 9.38 -2.80
N HIS A 184 0.92 8.15 -2.38
CA HIS A 184 1.86 7.84 -1.30
C HIS A 184 2.77 6.68 -1.69
N VAL A 185 4.01 6.72 -1.23
CA VAL A 185 4.96 5.62 -1.37
C VAL A 185 5.51 5.28 0.00
N ARG A 186 5.51 4.00 0.36
CA ARG A 186 6.14 3.49 1.57
C ARG A 186 7.14 2.42 1.22
N ILE A 187 8.35 2.56 1.74
CA ILE A 187 9.38 1.54 1.66
C ILE A 187 9.57 0.89 3.02
N THR A 188 9.82 -0.41 3.01
CA THR A 188 9.99 -1.24 4.19
C THR A 188 11.35 -1.92 4.13
N GLY A 189 12.12 -1.86 5.21
CA GLY A 189 13.40 -2.54 5.37
C GLY A 189 13.43 -3.41 6.63
N GLY A 190 14.39 -4.33 6.71
CA GLY A 190 14.63 -5.18 7.86
C GLY A 190 15.52 -4.53 8.93
N SER A 191 16.09 -3.35 8.66
CA SER A 191 16.85 -2.55 9.61
C SER A 191 16.86 -1.07 9.20
N ASP A 192 17.26 -0.18 10.11
CA ASP A 192 17.42 1.24 9.81
C ASP A 192 18.48 1.49 8.71
N THR A 193 19.62 0.81 8.79
CA THR A 193 20.72 0.93 7.82
C THR A 193 20.30 0.48 6.41
N GLU A 194 19.58 -0.64 6.30
CA GLU A 194 19.04 -1.11 5.02
C GLU A 194 18.05 -0.08 4.45
N LEU A 195 17.19 0.48 5.30
CA LEU A 195 16.18 1.46 4.89
C LEU A 195 16.82 2.74 4.31
N ILE A 196 17.98 3.17 4.81
CA ILE A 196 18.72 4.32 4.25
C ILE A 196 19.14 4.06 2.79
N GLY A 197 19.62 2.85 2.48
CA GLY A 197 20.00 2.47 1.11
C GLY A 197 18.80 2.43 0.16
N VAL A 198 17.73 1.75 0.60
CA VAL A 198 16.45 1.65 -0.13
C VAL A 198 15.87 3.04 -0.39
N ARG A 199 15.93 3.93 0.60
CA ARG A 199 15.50 5.33 0.46
C ARG A 199 16.23 6.03 -0.67
N ARG A 200 17.57 5.98 -0.68
CA ARG A 200 18.37 6.67 -1.71
C ARG A 200 18.02 6.18 -3.10
N ALA A 201 17.84 4.87 -3.27
CA ALA A 201 17.44 4.27 -4.53
C ALA A 201 16.03 4.71 -4.96
N LEU A 202 15.04 4.75 -4.05
CA LEU A 202 13.70 5.27 -4.34
C LEU A 202 13.75 6.73 -4.77
N GLU A 203 14.45 7.58 -4.02
CA GLU A 203 14.54 9.02 -4.30
C GLU A 203 15.25 9.29 -5.64
N GLN A 204 16.27 8.50 -5.98
CA GLN A 204 16.92 8.55 -7.30
C GLN A 204 15.97 8.13 -8.42
N ALA A 205 15.25 7.02 -8.25
CA ALA A 205 14.28 6.54 -9.23
C ALA A 205 13.17 7.59 -9.46
N ALA A 206 12.59 8.13 -8.37
CA ALA A 206 11.58 9.17 -8.41
C ALA A 206 12.07 10.44 -9.14
N ARG A 207 13.29 10.91 -8.85
CA ARG A 207 13.91 12.03 -9.56
C ARG A 207 14.05 11.75 -11.06
N GLY A 208 14.54 10.57 -11.44
CA GLY A 208 14.65 10.16 -12.83
C GLY A 208 13.31 10.13 -13.57
N ALA A 209 12.23 9.79 -12.85
CA ALA A 209 10.86 9.80 -13.35
C ALA A 209 10.12 11.14 -13.19
N LYS A 210 10.81 12.21 -12.74
CA LYS A 210 10.23 13.54 -12.47
C LYS A 210 9.08 13.52 -11.44
N VAL A 211 9.09 12.58 -10.51
CA VAL A 211 8.15 12.52 -9.38
C VAL A 211 8.74 13.29 -8.21
N GLY A 212 7.99 14.27 -7.69
CA GLY A 212 8.35 14.94 -6.45
C GLY A 212 7.89 14.15 -5.24
N LEU A 213 8.82 13.56 -4.50
CA LEU A 213 8.52 12.88 -3.23
C LEU A 213 8.81 13.79 -2.04
N LEU A 214 7.86 13.86 -1.11
CA LEU A 214 7.97 14.57 0.16
C LEU A 214 8.00 13.54 1.28
N ARG A 215 9.11 13.44 2.01
CA ARG A 215 9.21 12.50 3.13
C ARG A 215 8.34 12.99 4.29
N LEU A 216 7.52 12.09 4.84
CA LEU A 216 6.57 12.39 5.90
C LEU A 216 7.23 12.34 7.29
N ASP A 217 8.29 13.13 7.50
CA ASP A 217 8.96 13.20 8.80
C ASP A 217 7.98 13.70 9.87
N ARG A 218 7.96 13.01 11.01
CA ARG A 218 7.01 13.18 12.13
C ARG A 218 5.56 12.86 11.79
N GLU A 219 5.29 12.35 10.59
CA GLU A 219 3.97 11.95 10.10
C GLU A 219 4.02 10.54 9.48
N GLN A 220 4.82 9.64 10.07
CA GLN A 220 5.04 8.31 9.51
C GLN A 220 3.82 7.41 9.68
N LEU A 221 3.15 7.45 10.83
CA LEU A 221 1.91 6.71 11.02
C LEU A 221 0.79 7.17 10.05
N PRO A 222 0.49 8.47 9.89
CA PRO A 222 -0.40 8.94 8.84
C PRO A 222 0.01 8.46 7.44
N GLY A 223 1.31 8.50 7.11
CA GLY A 223 1.84 7.99 5.84
C GLY A 223 1.62 6.49 5.66
N VAL A 224 1.80 5.69 6.71
CA VAL A 224 1.51 4.26 6.71
C VAL A 224 0.03 4.02 6.43
N LEU A 225 -0.87 4.68 7.16
CA LEU A 225 -2.32 4.58 6.97
C LEU A 225 -2.75 4.98 5.55
N ALA A 226 -2.14 6.01 4.98
CA ALA A 226 -2.42 6.43 3.61
C ALA A 226 -2.00 5.40 2.54
N THR A 227 -1.13 4.46 2.91
CA THR A 227 -0.73 3.32 2.08
C THR A 227 -1.44 2.01 2.42
N MET A 228 -2.32 1.99 3.42
CA MET A 228 -3.13 0.82 3.74
C MET A 228 -4.28 0.65 2.75
N PRO A 229 -4.72 -0.59 2.48
CA PRO A 229 -5.86 -0.88 1.61
C PRO A 229 -7.21 -0.58 2.31
N LEU A 230 -7.37 0.66 2.79
CA LEU A 230 -8.51 1.13 3.59
C LEU A 230 -9.28 2.29 2.93
N GLY A 231 -8.94 2.63 1.69
CA GLY A 231 -9.56 3.74 0.96
C GLY A 231 -8.90 5.11 1.21
N GLY A 232 -7.70 5.13 1.81
CA GLY A 232 -6.93 6.34 2.12
C GLY A 232 -7.06 6.78 3.58
N ALA A 233 -6.23 7.75 3.99
CA ALA A 233 -6.18 8.25 5.37
C ALA A 233 -7.18 9.38 5.69
N ARG A 234 -7.94 9.84 4.70
CA ARG A 234 -8.94 10.93 4.81
C ARG A 234 -10.16 10.57 4.00
#